data_AF-A0A9E4KB22-F1
#
_entry.id   AF-A0A9E4KB22-F1
#
_cell.length_a   1.000
_cell.length_b   1.000
_cell.length_c   1.000
_cell.angle_alpha   90.00
_cell.angle_beta   90.00
_cell.angle_gamma   90.00
#
_symmetry.space_group_name_H-M   'P 1'
#
loop_
_entity.id
_entity.type
_entity.pdbx_description
1 polymer ?
#
loop_
_entity_poly.entity_id
_entity_poly.type
_entity_poly.pdbx_seq_one_letter_code
_entity_poly.pdbx_strand_id
1 'polypeptide(L)'
;MKVFLDNWFLPGLLSLMFLLTGCGGGGSSDSTGESGTEESGRLVIGVTDAPGDFSSYTVDVISLTLTKQNGAVVDTLPLNTRIDFAQYTDMTEFVTAATVPSGRYVKADMVVDYSNAEIWVEGESGELLEVPPANILN
;
A
#
# COMPACT_ATOMS: atom_id res chain seq x y z
N MET A 1 4.70 45.20 -69.73
CA MET A 1 3.58 44.27 -69.97
C MET A 1 3.76 43.07 -69.05
N LYS A 2 2.76 42.80 -68.19
CA LYS A 2 2.54 41.59 -67.39
C LYS A 2 3.54 41.33 -66.21
N VAL A 3 3.12 41.45 -64.95
CA VAL A 3 2.30 40.50 -64.12
C VAL A 3 3.21 39.41 -63.53
N PHE A 4 3.22 38.98 -62.26
CA PHE A 4 2.42 39.16 -61.04
C PHE A 4 3.17 38.42 -59.89
N LEU A 5 2.87 38.79 -58.64
CA LEU A 5 2.67 37.96 -57.43
C LEU A 5 3.84 37.23 -56.74
N ASP A 6 4.10 37.72 -55.52
CA ASP A 6 3.97 37.05 -54.23
C ASP A 6 4.75 35.76 -53.94
N ASN A 7 5.79 35.88 -53.10
CA ASN A 7 6.17 34.84 -52.14
C ASN A 7 6.91 35.43 -50.92
N TRP A 8 6.25 36.35 -50.22
CA TRP A 8 6.57 36.72 -48.84
C TRP A 8 5.76 35.80 -47.94
N PHE A 9 6.35 34.78 -47.32
CA PHE A 9 5.86 34.12 -46.08
C PHE A 9 6.77 32.92 -45.75
N LEU A 10 7.88 33.19 -45.07
CA LEU A 10 8.53 32.26 -44.15
C LEU A 10 9.23 33.12 -43.10
N PRO A 11 8.71 33.13 -41.86
CA PRO A 11 9.25 32.15 -40.92
C PRO A 11 8.17 31.50 -40.05
N GLY A 12 8.09 30.16 -40.11
CA GLY A 12 7.49 29.37 -39.05
C GLY A 12 8.39 29.45 -37.81
N LEU A 13 7.89 29.98 -36.71
CA LEU A 13 7.07 29.26 -35.73
C LEU A 13 7.92 28.26 -34.93
N LEU A 14 8.23 28.68 -33.69
CA LEU A 14 7.98 27.92 -32.45
C LEU A 14 9.14 28.02 -31.45
N SER A 15 9.44 29.24 -30.98
CA SER A 15 10.14 29.44 -29.70
C SER A 15 9.11 29.29 -28.57
N LEU A 16 8.88 28.05 -28.13
CA LEU A 16 8.02 27.73 -27.01
C LEU A 16 8.75 28.05 -25.70
N MET A 17 8.57 29.28 -25.20
CA MET A 17 8.93 29.61 -23.83
C MET A 17 8.04 28.82 -22.88
N PHE A 18 8.66 27.96 -22.08
CA PHE A 18 8.04 27.35 -20.91
C PHE A 18 7.72 28.42 -19.87
N LEU A 19 6.50 28.96 -19.93
CA LEU A 19 5.87 29.59 -18.78
C LEU A 19 5.39 28.46 -17.86
N LEU A 20 6.23 28.10 -16.88
CA LEU A 20 5.78 27.36 -15.71
C LEU A 20 4.84 28.29 -14.92
N THR A 21 3.56 28.29 -15.28
CA THR A 21 2.51 28.81 -14.42
C THR A 21 2.34 27.81 -13.28
N GLY A 22 2.99 28.11 -12.15
CA GLY A 22 2.69 27.45 -10.90
C GLY A 22 1.27 27.85 -10.48
N CYS A 23 0.30 27.00 -10.79
CA CYS A 23 -1.02 27.04 -10.16
C CYS A 23 -0.90 26.39 -8.78
N GLY A 24 -0.31 27.13 -7.83
CA GLY A 24 -0.40 26.83 -6.41
C GLY A 24 -1.58 27.63 -5.84
N GLY A 25 -2.73 26.96 -5.71
CA GLY A 25 -4.00 27.57 -5.34
C GLY A 25 -3.98 28.24 -3.96
N GLY A 26 -4.49 29.46 -3.90
CA GLY A 26 -4.86 30.15 -2.67
C GLY A 26 -6.26 29.73 -2.20
N GLY A 27 -6.39 29.40 -0.92
CA GLY A 27 -7.66 29.21 -0.23
C GLY A 27 -7.87 30.35 0.77
N SER A 28 -8.91 31.14 0.50
CA SER A 28 -9.36 32.28 1.29
C SER A 28 -9.69 31.89 2.74
N SER A 29 -9.36 32.78 3.67
CA SER A 29 -9.94 32.82 5.01
C SER A 29 -11.41 33.20 4.92
N ASP A 30 -12.32 32.24 5.10
CA ASP A 30 -13.72 32.54 5.40
C ASP A 30 -14.17 31.70 6.60
N SER A 31 -14.51 32.40 7.68
CA SER A 31 -14.95 31.84 8.94
C SER A 31 -16.45 31.52 8.86
N THR A 32 -16.78 30.36 8.32
CA THR A 32 -18.15 29.81 8.40
C THR A 32 -18.05 28.35 8.81
N GLY A 33 -18.70 27.98 9.92
CA GLY A 33 -18.54 26.68 10.58
C GLY A 33 -18.67 25.50 9.63
N GLU A 34 -17.53 24.89 9.29
CA GLU A 34 -17.43 23.73 8.44
C GLU A 34 -17.41 22.49 9.34
N SER A 35 -18.45 21.67 9.27
CA SER A 35 -18.40 20.29 9.74
C SER A 35 -17.21 19.63 9.05
N GLY A 36 -16.13 19.41 9.81
CA GLY A 36 -14.85 18.97 9.29
C GLY A 36 -15.01 17.81 8.33
N THR A 37 -14.72 18.04 7.05
CA THR A 37 -14.53 16.96 6.11
C THR A 37 -13.30 16.20 6.60
N GLU A 38 -13.51 15.01 7.16
CA GLU A 38 -12.44 14.09 7.54
C GLU A 38 -11.65 13.75 6.27
N GLU A 39 -10.56 14.49 6.02
CA GLU A 39 -9.64 14.20 4.92
C GLU A 39 -9.17 12.75 5.05
N SER A 40 -9.15 11.98 3.96
CA SER A 40 -8.78 10.56 3.97
C SER A 40 -7.77 10.24 2.86
N GLY A 41 -6.96 9.21 3.09
CA GLY A 41 -5.96 8.72 2.15
C GLY A 41 -6.10 7.22 1.91
N ARG A 42 -5.45 6.73 0.84
CA ARG A 42 -5.41 5.30 0.53
C ARG A 42 -4.13 4.68 1.07
N LEU A 43 -4.28 3.66 1.90
CA LEU A 43 -3.19 2.85 2.44
C LEU A 43 -3.21 1.48 1.75
N VAL A 44 -2.04 1.02 1.32
CA VAL A 44 -1.82 -0.36 0.86
C VAL A 44 -0.80 -0.98 1.78
N ILE A 45 -1.11 -2.15 2.31
CA ILE A 45 -0.21 -2.90 3.18
C ILE A 45 0.16 -4.20 2.46
N GLY A 46 1.45 -4.39 2.26
CA GLY A 46 2.03 -5.61 1.76
C GLY A 46 2.83 -6.33 2.85
N VAL A 47 2.90 -7.64 2.76
CA VAL A 47 3.74 -8.50 3.60
C VAL A 47 4.70 -9.31 2.75
N THR A 48 5.87 -9.59 3.29
CA THR A 48 6.92 -10.39 2.67
C THR A 48 7.65 -11.12 3.79
N ASP A 49 8.26 -12.25 3.46
CA ASP A 49 9.01 -13.05 4.42
C ASP A 49 10.50 -13.08 4.10
N ALA A 50 11.32 -13.39 5.10
CA ALA A 50 12.73 -13.70 4.88
C ALA A 50 12.88 -15.14 4.39
N PRO A 51 13.94 -15.47 3.62
CA PRO A 51 14.24 -16.87 3.29
C PRO A 51 14.36 -17.75 4.54
N GLY A 52 13.77 -18.95 4.49
CA GLY A 52 13.80 -19.92 5.58
C GLY A 52 13.53 -21.35 5.10
N ASP A 53 13.59 -22.32 6.01
CA ASP A 53 13.49 -23.76 5.71
C ASP A 53 12.04 -24.28 5.67
N PHE A 54 11.09 -23.39 5.36
CA PHE A 54 9.67 -23.72 5.26
C PHE A 54 9.32 -24.07 3.82
N SER A 55 8.75 -25.26 3.62
CA SER A 55 8.10 -25.61 2.35
C SER A 55 6.71 -24.97 2.25
N SER A 56 6.03 -24.73 3.37
CA SER A 56 4.81 -23.92 3.47
C SER A 56 4.70 -23.34 4.88
N TYR A 57 4.24 -22.09 4.97
CA TYR A 57 3.93 -21.40 6.20
C TYR A 57 2.58 -20.71 6.05
N THR A 58 1.51 -21.48 6.15
CA THR A 58 0.15 -20.97 5.93
C THR A 58 -0.55 -20.65 7.25
N VAL A 59 -0.92 -19.38 7.44
CA VAL A 59 -1.59 -18.88 8.66
C VAL A 59 -2.69 -17.87 8.31
N ASP A 60 -3.56 -17.57 9.28
CA ASP A 60 -4.64 -16.60 9.09
C ASP A 60 -4.28 -15.27 9.75
N VAL A 61 -4.28 -14.17 8.99
CA VAL A 61 -4.22 -12.81 9.54
C VAL A 61 -5.66 -12.35 9.79
N ILE A 62 -5.99 -12.10 11.06
CA ILE A 62 -7.37 -11.83 11.48
C ILE A 62 -7.60 -10.39 11.94
N SER A 63 -6.54 -9.62 12.14
CA SER A 63 -6.65 -8.19 12.45
C SER A 63 -5.42 -7.42 11.99
N LEU A 64 -5.64 -6.21 11.50
CA LEU A 64 -4.59 -5.23 11.26
C LEU A 64 -5.09 -3.84 11.62
N THR A 65 -4.54 -3.26 12.68
CA THR A 65 -4.95 -1.94 13.18
C THR A 65 -3.81 -0.96 13.21
N LEU A 66 -4.13 0.33 13.05
CA LEU A 66 -3.19 1.43 13.15
C LEU A 66 -3.59 2.37 14.28
N THR A 67 -2.63 2.71 15.13
CA THR A 67 -2.83 3.69 16.20
C THR A 67 -2.29 5.06 15.76
N LYS A 68 -3.16 6.07 15.77
CA LYS A 68 -2.80 7.47 15.55
C LYS A 68 -2.04 8.03 16.76
N GLN A 69 -1.26 9.09 16.55
CA GLN A 69 -0.53 9.80 17.61
C GLN A 69 -1.46 10.31 18.73
N ASN A 70 -2.72 10.62 18.42
CA ASN A 70 -3.74 11.05 19.38
C ASN A 70 -4.43 9.89 20.11
N GLY A 71 -4.03 8.64 19.86
CA GLY A 71 -4.58 7.44 20.49
C GLY A 71 -5.77 6.79 19.77
N ALA A 72 -6.31 7.41 18.71
CA ALA A 72 -7.38 6.78 17.93
C ALA A 72 -6.87 5.54 17.18
N VAL A 73 -7.67 4.48 17.14
CA VAL A 73 -7.35 3.21 16.46
C VAL A 73 -8.20 3.07 15.22
N VAL A 74 -7.58 2.70 14.10
CA VAL A 74 -8.24 2.47 12.81
C VAL A 74 -8.02 1.02 12.41
N ASP A 75 -9.10 0.28 12.17
CA ASP A 75 -9.03 -1.05 11.57
C ASP A 75 -8.85 -0.92 10.05
N THR A 76 -7.95 -1.74 9.52
CA THR A 76 -7.58 -1.70 8.10
C THR A 76 -7.73 -3.07 7.43
N LEU A 77 -8.10 -4.11 8.17
CA LEU A 77 -8.32 -5.45 7.61
C LEU A 77 -9.82 -5.77 7.58
N PRO A 78 -10.49 -5.70 6.42
CA PRO A 78 -11.94 -5.87 6.36
C PRO A 78 -12.40 -7.32 6.58
N LEU A 79 -11.52 -8.30 6.36
CA LEU A 79 -11.80 -9.72 6.47
C LEU A 79 -10.53 -10.53 6.76
N ASN A 80 -10.70 -11.65 7.46
CA ASN A 80 -9.62 -12.59 7.74
C ASN A 80 -8.98 -13.07 6.43
N THR A 81 -7.65 -13.03 6.36
CA THR A 81 -6.89 -13.35 5.15
C THR A 81 -5.94 -14.49 5.44
N ARG A 82 -6.03 -15.59 4.68
CA ARG A 82 -5.11 -16.73 4.77
C ARG A 82 -3.93 -16.51 3.84
N ILE A 83 -2.71 -16.64 4.37
CA ILE A 83 -1.46 -16.29 3.67
C ILE A 83 -0.47 -17.43 3.85
N ASP A 84 0.14 -17.89 2.75
CA ASP A 84 1.33 -18.75 2.78
C ASP A 84 2.61 -17.91 2.65
N PHE A 85 3.26 -17.61 3.77
CA PHE A 85 4.45 -16.76 3.80
C PHE A 85 5.66 -17.34 3.08
N ALA A 86 5.74 -18.68 2.94
CA ALA A 86 6.85 -19.33 2.25
C ALA A 86 6.89 -18.99 0.75
N GLN A 87 5.77 -18.57 0.17
CA GLN A 87 5.67 -18.14 -1.24
C GLN A 87 6.14 -16.69 -1.46
N TYR A 88 6.37 -15.92 -0.39
CA TYR A 88 6.56 -14.47 -0.44
C TYR A 88 7.94 -14.04 0.06
N THR A 89 8.94 -14.90 -0.13
CA THR A 89 10.36 -14.60 0.12
C THR A 89 10.94 -13.66 -0.92
N ASP A 90 10.54 -13.82 -2.19
CA ASP A 90 10.96 -12.99 -3.32
C ASP A 90 9.88 -12.00 -3.78
N MET A 91 8.66 -12.11 -3.25
CA MET A 91 7.49 -11.34 -3.65
C MET A 91 6.76 -10.75 -2.44
N THR A 92 6.08 -9.63 -2.63
CA THR A 92 5.21 -9.04 -1.60
C THR A 92 3.76 -9.41 -1.89
N GLU A 93 3.07 -9.94 -0.89
CA GLU A 93 1.62 -10.21 -0.93
C GLU A 93 0.84 -9.02 -0.39
N PHE A 94 -0.28 -8.66 -1.04
CA PHE A 94 -1.12 -7.55 -0.61
C PHE A 94 -2.22 -8.01 0.35
N VAL A 95 -2.12 -7.58 1.60
CA VAL A 95 -3.06 -8.00 2.66
C VAL A 95 -4.27 -7.07 2.74
N THR A 96 -4.09 -5.78 2.45
CA THR A 96 -5.22 -4.84 2.41
C THR A 96 -4.94 -3.60 1.57
N ALA A 97 -6.01 -3.04 1.02
CA ALA A 97 -6.08 -1.69 0.51
C ALA A 97 -7.24 -0.97 1.20
N ALA A 98 -6.94 -0.06 2.12
CA ALA A 98 -7.93 0.60 2.97
C ALA A 98 -7.94 2.12 2.77
N THR A 99 -9.11 2.73 2.81
CA THR A 99 -9.25 4.18 2.97
C THR A 99 -9.14 4.50 4.46
N VAL A 100 -8.08 5.22 4.84
CA VAL A 100 -7.82 5.58 6.24
C VAL A 100 -7.94 7.09 6.41
N PRO A 101 -8.48 7.58 7.55
CA PRO A 101 -8.53 9.02 7.78
C PRO A 101 -7.12 9.61 7.87
N SER A 102 -6.96 10.86 7.46
CA SER A 102 -5.70 11.60 7.53
C SER A 102 -5.19 11.69 8.97
N GLY A 103 -3.87 11.80 9.10
CA GLY A 103 -3.20 11.95 10.39
C GLY A 103 -1.88 11.20 10.48
N ARG A 104 -1.19 11.40 11.62
CA ARG A 104 0.05 10.70 11.94
C ARG A 104 -0.25 9.40 12.68
N TYR A 105 0.20 8.28 12.11
CA TYR A 105 0.16 6.97 12.73
C TYR A 105 1.51 6.65 13.38
N VAL A 106 1.48 6.04 14.56
CA VAL A 106 2.67 5.78 15.39
C VAL A 106 2.83 4.31 15.77
N LYS A 107 1.81 3.47 15.53
CA LYS A 107 1.85 2.04 15.79
C LYS A 107 1.00 1.29 14.77
N ALA A 108 1.44 0.09 14.41
CA ALA A 108 0.61 -0.92 13.76
C ALA A 108 0.60 -2.18 14.64
N ASP A 109 -0.58 -2.77 14.83
CA ASP A 109 -0.72 -4.10 15.44
C ASP A 109 -1.33 -5.05 14.40
N MET A 110 -0.76 -6.26 14.31
CA MET A 110 -1.28 -7.35 13.50
C MET A 110 -1.54 -8.55 14.41
N VAL A 111 -2.67 -9.22 14.20
CA VAL A 111 -2.98 -10.48 14.89
C VAL A 111 -2.98 -11.61 13.88
N VAL A 112 -2.12 -12.59 14.13
CA VAL A 112 -2.00 -13.84 13.38
C VAL A 112 -2.60 -14.97 14.21
N ASP A 113 -3.52 -15.72 13.62
CA ASP A 113 -4.14 -16.90 14.20
C ASP A 113 -3.48 -18.16 13.65
N TYR A 114 -2.94 -18.95 14.57
CA TYR A 114 -2.24 -20.21 14.28
C TYR A 114 -3.14 -21.44 14.48
N SER A 115 -4.40 -21.26 14.91
CA SER A 115 -5.30 -22.37 15.25
C SER A 115 -5.56 -23.32 14.07
N ASN A 116 -5.52 -22.79 12.84
CA ASN A 116 -5.65 -23.55 11.59
C ASN A 116 -4.37 -23.46 10.73
N ALA A 117 -3.21 -23.30 11.37
CA ALA A 117 -1.95 -23.20 10.64
C ALA A 117 -1.61 -24.51 9.92
N GLU A 118 -1.11 -24.41 8.69
CA GLU A 118 -0.52 -25.52 7.94
C GLU A 118 0.95 -25.16 7.70
N ILE A 119 1.85 -25.80 8.45
CA ILE A 119 3.28 -25.50 8.39
C ILE A 119 4.04 -26.78 8.10
N TRP A 120 4.88 -26.71 7.07
CA TRP A 120 5.71 -27.81 6.60
C TRP A 120 7.15 -27.34 6.50
N VAL A 121 8.06 -28.09 7.11
CA VAL A 121 9.50 -27.85 7.04
C VAL A 121 10.18 -28.98 6.28
N GLU A 122 11.30 -28.68 5.64
CA GLU A 122 12.16 -29.70 5.05
C GLU A 122 13.14 -30.21 6.11
N GLY A 123 13.14 -31.53 6.34
CA GLY A 123 14.07 -32.20 7.23
C GLY A 123 15.45 -32.38 6.60
N GLU A 124 16.41 -32.85 7.40
CA GLU A 124 17.82 -32.97 6.97
C GLU A 124 18.02 -33.95 5.80
N SER A 125 17.09 -34.89 5.58
CA SER A 125 17.13 -35.81 4.44
C SER A 125 16.22 -35.41 3.26
N GLY A 126 15.65 -34.20 3.30
CA GLY A 126 14.73 -33.67 2.28
C GLY A 126 13.29 -34.13 2.43
N GLU A 127 12.95 -34.77 3.56
CA GLU A 127 11.59 -35.18 3.87
C GLU A 127 10.74 -33.99 4.34
N LEU A 128 9.47 -33.93 3.96
CA LEU A 128 8.55 -32.92 4.47
C LEU A 128 8.01 -33.36 5.84
N LEU A 129 8.25 -32.52 6.84
CA LEU A 129 7.78 -32.70 8.20
C LEU A 129 6.70 -31.67 8.51
N GLU A 130 5.52 -32.14 8.89
CA GLU A 130 4.45 -31.28 9.40
C GLU A 130 4.86 -30.75 10.78
N VAL A 131 4.66 -29.45 11.02
CA VAL A 131 4.80 -28.83 12.34
C VAL A 131 3.40 -28.71 12.95
N PRO A 132 3.06 -29.52 13.97
CA PRO A 132 1.76 -29.44 14.62
C PRO A 132 1.54 -28.06 15.27
N PRO A 133 0.34 -27.47 15.19
CA PRO A 133 0.04 -26.18 15.81
C PRO A 133 0.36 -26.09 17.31
N ALA A 134 0.22 -27.20 18.03
CA ALA A 134 0.56 -27.30 19.45
C ALA A 134 2.04 -27.02 19.76
N ASN A 135 2.93 -27.14 18.78
CA ASN A 135 4.36 -26.87 18.96
C ASN A 135 4.74 -25.40 18.68
N ILE A 136 3.80 -24.58 18.18
CA ILE A 136 4.04 -23.18 17.81
C ILE A 136 3.81 -22.23 19.00
N LEU A 137 2.82 -22.54 19.83
CA LEU A 137 2.36 -21.71 20.95
C LEU A 137 2.88 -22.23 22.30
N ASN A 138 4.20 -22.18 22.52
CA ASN A 138 4.83 -22.51 23.81
C ASN A 138 5.47 -21.29 24.47
#